data_AF-A0A0F9HEL7-F1
#
_entry.id   AF-A0A0F9HEL7-F1
#
_cell.length_a   1.000
_cell.length_b   1.000
_cell.length_c   1.000
_cell.angle_alpha   90.00
_cell.angle_beta   90.00
_cell.angle_gamma   90.00
#
_symmetry.space_group_name_H-M   'P 1'
#
loop_
_entity.id
_entity.type
_entity.pdbx_description
1 polymer ?
#
loop_
_entity_poly.entity_id
_entity_poly.type
_entity_poly.pdbx_seq_one_letter_code
_entity_poly.pdbx_strand_id
1 'polypeptide(L)'
;MSAMFKSNQTSWKKGNIPWNKGRKSKLSGENHYNWQGGKTEENKRIRNSFEYKEWRKAVFERDDYTCVLCWVRGGHIEADHIKSFSQYPELRLELSNGRTLCQPCHRKTDNFKGRAKGRKSGRTLVYKN
;
A
#
# COMPACT_ATOMS: atom_id res chain seq x y z
N MET A 1 19.22 56.80 -21.93
CA MET A 1 18.63 56.24 -20.69
C MET A 1 18.10 54.84 -21.02
N SER A 2 18.91 53.79 -20.91
CA SER A 2 18.42 52.41 -21.10
C SER A 2 18.19 51.79 -19.72
N ALA A 3 16.91 51.59 -19.39
CA ALA A 3 16.50 50.92 -18.16
C ALA A 3 16.91 49.43 -18.20
N MET A 4 17.68 49.00 -17.20
CA MET A 4 17.99 47.58 -16.98
C MET A 4 16.75 46.89 -16.37
N PHE A 5 16.07 46.05 -17.15
CA PHE A 5 15.06 45.13 -16.63
C PHE A 5 15.75 44.02 -15.82
N LYS A 6 15.69 44.12 -14.49
CA LYS A 6 16.10 43.03 -13.58
C LYS A 6 14.99 41.98 -13.53
N SER A 7 15.13 40.90 -14.29
CA SER A 7 14.24 39.75 -14.20
C SER A 7 14.50 39.01 -12.88
N ASN A 8 13.55 39.12 -11.94
CA ASN A 8 13.60 38.44 -10.65
C ASN A 8 13.16 36.99 -10.83
N GLN A 9 14.02 36.16 -11.44
CA GLN A 9 13.77 34.73 -11.61
C GLN A 9 14.17 34.00 -10.32
N THR A 10 13.18 33.62 -9.51
CA THR A 10 13.42 32.80 -8.32
C THR A 10 13.81 31.39 -8.76
N SER A 11 15.06 30.98 -8.46
CA SER A 11 15.55 29.66 -8.85
C SER A 11 14.87 28.56 -8.03
N TRP A 12 14.20 27.64 -8.72
CA TRP A 12 13.62 26.45 -8.09
C TRP A 12 14.75 25.55 -7.55
N LYS A 13 14.85 25.43 -6.23
CA LYS A 13 15.89 24.64 -5.57
C LYS A 13 15.50 23.15 -5.50
N LYS A 14 15.82 22.40 -6.57
CA LYS A 14 15.69 20.94 -6.61
C LYS A 14 16.43 20.29 -5.44
N GLY A 15 15.79 19.37 -4.73
CA GLY A 15 16.46 18.52 -3.73
C GLY A 15 16.45 19.00 -2.28
N ASN A 16 15.88 20.17 -1.98
CA ASN A 16 15.71 20.60 -0.58
C ASN A 16 14.70 19.71 0.15
N ILE A 17 15.13 19.11 1.25
CA ILE A 17 14.23 18.40 2.17
C ILE A 17 13.43 19.45 2.94
N PRO A 18 12.09 19.43 2.89
CA PRO A 18 11.29 20.37 3.66
C PRO A 18 11.39 20.07 5.16
N TRP A 19 11.38 21.12 5.98
CA TRP A 19 11.54 21.07 7.45
C TRP A 19 10.54 20.15 8.17
N ASN A 20 9.42 19.85 7.52
CA ASN A 20 8.35 19.01 8.04
C ASN A 20 8.41 17.54 7.57
N LYS A 21 9.42 17.14 6.77
CA LYS A 21 9.54 15.76 6.30
C LYS A 21 9.61 14.79 7.49
N GLY A 22 8.70 13.82 7.52
CA GLY A 22 8.59 12.82 8.58
C GLY A 22 7.93 13.29 9.88
N ARG A 23 7.56 14.57 10.02
CA ARG A 23 6.83 15.07 11.19
C ARG A 23 5.34 14.74 11.07
N LYS A 24 4.74 14.18 12.14
CA LYS A 24 3.29 13.96 12.24
C LYS A 24 2.59 15.23 12.74
N SER A 25 1.37 15.51 12.25
CA SER A 25 0.54 16.61 12.75
C SER A 25 0.13 16.36 14.20
N LYS A 26 0.21 17.39 15.05
CA LYS A 26 -0.32 17.34 16.43
C LYS A 26 -1.85 17.29 16.42
N LEU A 27 -2.48 17.91 15.42
CA LEU A 27 -3.93 17.88 15.20
C LEU A 27 -4.26 16.71 14.27
N SER A 28 -4.58 15.57 14.84
CA SER A 28 -5.04 14.38 14.11
C SER A 28 -5.86 13.48 15.03
N GLY A 29 -6.77 12.68 14.44
CA GLY A 29 -7.66 11.82 15.21
C GLY A 29 -8.42 12.64 16.26
N GLU A 30 -8.43 12.16 17.49
CA GLU A 30 -9.18 12.76 18.61
C GLU A 30 -8.76 14.18 18.97
N ASN A 31 -7.52 14.54 18.63
CA ASN A 31 -6.96 15.86 18.88
C ASN A 31 -7.41 16.92 17.84
N HIS A 32 -8.17 16.53 16.82
CA HIS A 32 -8.64 17.46 15.79
C HIS A 32 -10.08 17.91 16.09
N TYR A 33 -10.35 19.22 16.12
CA TYR A 33 -11.67 19.78 16.46
C TYR A 33 -12.81 19.28 15.57
N ASN A 34 -12.56 19.01 14.28
CA ASN A 34 -13.53 18.39 13.35
C ASN A 34 -13.60 16.84 13.44
N TRP A 35 -12.98 16.20 14.43
CA TRP A 35 -13.05 14.75 14.58
C TRP A 35 -14.44 14.31 15.01
N GLN A 36 -14.94 13.25 14.38
CA GLN A 36 -16.32 12.77 14.58
C GLN A 36 -16.34 11.32 15.09
N GLY A 37 -15.45 10.95 16.02
CA GLY A 37 -15.46 9.63 16.65
C GLY A 37 -14.95 8.49 15.76
N GLY A 38 -14.06 8.77 14.80
CA GLY A 38 -13.37 7.72 14.05
C GLY A 38 -14.25 6.97 13.03
N LYS A 39 -15.18 7.65 12.36
CA LYS A 39 -16.11 7.10 11.34
C LYS A 39 -15.49 6.31 10.18
N THR A 40 -14.16 6.28 10.05
CA THR A 40 -13.49 5.56 8.97
C THR A 40 -13.33 4.09 9.36
N GLU A 41 -13.95 3.21 8.59
CA GLU A 41 -13.80 1.76 8.73
C GLU A 41 -12.35 1.32 8.91
N GLU A 42 -12.10 0.38 9.82
CA GLU A 42 -10.75 -0.06 10.16
C GLU A 42 -9.98 -0.54 8.92
N ASN A 43 -10.64 -1.32 8.06
CA ASN A 43 -10.06 -1.82 6.83
C ASN A 43 -9.54 -0.71 5.90
N LYS A 44 -10.23 0.44 5.89
CA LYS A 44 -9.83 1.63 5.12
C LYS A 44 -8.74 2.41 5.86
N ARG A 45 -8.84 2.52 7.18
CA ARG A 45 -7.82 3.14 8.04
C ARG A 45 -6.46 2.46 7.87
N ILE A 46 -6.40 1.13 7.97
CA ILE A 46 -5.15 0.36 7.86
C ILE A 46 -4.59 0.45 6.43
N ARG A 47 -5.39 0.33 5.37
CA ARG A 47 -4.89 0.48 3.99
C ARG A 47 -4.29 1.86 3.69
N ASN A 48 -4.75 2.89 4.39
CA ASN A 48 -4.23 4.25 4.27
C ASN A 48 -3.12 4.58 5.29
N SER A 49 -2.81 3.64 6.18
CA SER A 49 -1.79 3.80 7.22
C SER A 49 -0.38 3.88 6.64
N PHE A 50 0.56 4.35 7.44
CA PHE A 50 1.98 4.40 7.06
C PHE A 50 2.55 2.98 7.01
N GLU A 51 2.18 2.15 7.97
CA GLU A 51 2.58 0.77 8.14
C GLU A 51 2.21 -0.08 6.92
N TYR A 52 1.03 0.14 6.34
CA TYR A 52 0.63 -0.51 5.09
C TYR A 52 1.48 -0.08 3.89
N LYS A 53 1.89 1.19 3.83
CA LYS A 53 2.78 1.68 2.75
C LYS A 53 4.16 1.06 2.85
N GLU A 54 4.71 0.96 4.06
CA GLU A 54 5.98 0.28 4.31
C GLU A 54 5.87 -1.21 4.01
N TRP A 55 4.82 -1.89 4.47
CA TRP A 55 4.56 -3.29 4.13
C TRP A 55 4.49 -3.50 2.60
N ARG A 56 3.73 -2.66 1.89
CA ARG A 56 3.61 -2.75 0.43
C ARG A 56 4.96 -2.58 -0.26
N LYS A 57 5.77 -1.62 0.22
CA LYS A 57 7.12 -1.38 -0.29
C LYS A 57 8.01 -2.60 -0.03
N ALA A 58 8.01 -3.15 1.17
CA ALA A 58 8.79 -4.33 1.53
C ALA A 58 8.41 -5.57 0.69
N VAL A 59 7.12 -5.78 0.41
CA VAL A 59 6.67 -6.85 -0.50
C VAL A 59 7.27 -6.67 -1.90
N PHE A 60 7.21 -5.45 -2.44
CA PHE A 60 7.75 -5.16 -3.77
C PHE A 60 9.28 -5.29 -3.81
N GLU A 61 9.98 -4.80 -2.80
CA GLU A 61 11.45 -4.90 -2.72
C GLU A 61 11.90 -6.35 -2.58
N ARG A 62 11.23 -7.16 -1.74
CA ARG A 62 11.51 -8.59 -1.58
C ARG A 62 11.38 -9.35 -2.89
N ASP A 63 10.31 -9.07 -3.64
CA ASP A 63 10.03 -9.74 -4.91
C ASP A 63 10.74 -9.08 -6.10
N ASP A 64 11.64 -8.12 -5.84
CA ASP A 64 12.36 -7.36 -6.85
C ASP A 64 11.43 -6.81 -7.94
N TYR A 65 10.30 -6.24 -7.51
CA TYR A 65 9.23 -5.69 -8.34
C TYR A 65 8.72 -6.64 -9.42
N THR A 66 8.82 -7.95 -9.18
CA THR A 66 8.51 -9.00 -10.14
C THR A 66 7.25 -9.75 -9.74
N CYS A 67 6.34 -9.96 -10.70
CA CYS A 67 5.15 -10.76 -10.46
C CYS A 67 5.55 -12.21 -10.13
N VAL A 68 5.20 -12.71 -8.94
CA VAL A 68 5.60 -14.05 -8.50
C VAL A 68 4.91 -15.20 -9.25
N LEU A 69 3.88 -14.92 -10.04
CA LEU A 69 3.14 -15.94 -10.79
C LEU A 69 3.59 -16.07 -12.26
N CYS A 70 3.98 -14.96 -12.88
CA CYS A 70 4.37 -14.95 -14.30
C CYS A 70 5.79 -14.45 -14.55
N TRP A 71 6.52 -14.10 -13.48
CA TRP A 71 7.93 -13.69 -13.51
C TRP A 71 8.24 -12.45 -14.37
N VAL A 72 7.20 -11.68 -14.72
CA VAL A 72 7.37 -10.40 -15.42
C VAL A 72 7.69 -9.32 -14.40
N ARG A 73 8.82 -8.63 -14.60
CA ARG A 73 9.25 -7.49 -13.79
C ARG A 73 8.51 -6.21 -14.20
N GLY A 74 8.04 -5.46 -13.21
CA GLY A 74 7.48 -4.12 -13.39
C GLY A 74 6.08 -4.08 -14.01
N GLY A 75 5.74 -2.94 -14.61
CA GLY A 75 4.39 -2.66 -15.10
C GLY A 75 3.41 -2.31 -13.99
N HIS A 76 2.12 -2.60 -14.21
CA HIS A 76 1.07 -2.34 -13.20
C HIS A 76 1.01 -3.49 -12.18
N ILE A 77 1.85 -3.39 -11.16
CA ILE A 77 1.94 -4.35 -10.04
C ILE A 77 1.15 -3.90 -8.81
N GLU A 78 0.61 -4.89 -8.11
CA GLU A 78 -0.21 -4.73 -6.91
C GLU A 78 0.32 -5.70 -5.84
N ALA A 79 0.32 -5.27 -4.58
CA ALA A 79 0.61 -6.15 -3.45
C ALA A 79 -0.67 -6.88 -3.06
N ASP A 80 -0.72 -8.18 -3.37
CA ASP A 80 -1.83 -9.07 -3.06
C ASP A 80 -1.61 -9.75 -1.70
N HIS A 81 -2.70 -10.00 -0.99
CA HIS A 81 -2.70 -10.78 0.25
C HIS A 81 -3.08 -12.24 -0.05
N ILE A 82 -2.20 -13.17 0.31
CA ILE A 82 -2.42 -14.61 0.14
C ILE A 82 -3.64 -15.07 0.95
N LYS A 83 -3.73 -14.63 2.21
CA LYS A 83 -4.91 -14.74 3.08
C LYS A 83 -5.64 -13.40 3.10
N SER A 84 -6.95 -13.42 2.89
CA SER A 84 -7.70 -12.19 2.63
C SER A 84 -7.58 -11.17 3.77
N PHE A 85 -7.33 -9.91 3.39
CA PHE A 85 -7.13 -8.80 4.34
C PHE A 85 -8.29 -8.60 5.34
N SER A 86 -9.52 -8.91 4.92
CA SER A 86 -10.70 -8.71 5.76
C SER A 86 -10.99 -9.87 6.70
N GLN A 87 -10.55 -11.09 6.39
CA GLN A 87 -10.84 -12.27 7.22
C GLN A 87 -9.71 -12.62 8.19
N TYR A 88 -8.48 -12.15 7.92
CA TYR A 88 -7.30 -12.43 8.74
C TYR A 88 -6.62 -11.12 9.18
N PRO A 89 -7.23 -10.35 10.12
CA PRO A 89 -6.68 -9.09 10.62
C PRO A 89 -5.23 -9.17 11.11
N GLU A 90 -4.88 -10.29 11.75
CA GLU A 90 -3.58 -10.61 12.31
C GLU A 90 -2.49 -10.79 11.23
N LEU A 91 -2.88 -11.11 9.98
CA LEU A 91 -1.94 -11.33 8.87
C LEU A 91 -1.83 -10.14 7.91
N ARG A 92 -2.52 -9.01 8.18
CA ARG A 92 -2.63 -7.88 7.24
C ARG A 92 -1.28 -7.29 6.83
N LEU A 93 -0.33 -7.28 7.76
CA LEU A 93 1.00 -6.66 7.59
C LEU A 93 2.14 -7.67 7.73
N GLU A 94 1.82 -8.96 7.76
CA GLU A 94 2.82 -10.02 7.72
C GLU A 94 3.43 -10.08 6.31
N LEU A 95 4.76 -9.99 6.22
CA LEU A 95 5.45 -9.99 4.93
C LEU A 95 5.22 -11.31 4.18
N SER A 96 5.17 -12.44 4.90
CA SER A 96 4.89 -13.77 4.37
C SER A 96 3.49 -13.89 3.77
N ASN A 97 2.55 -13.03 4.17
CA ASN A 97 1.19 -13.00 3.63
C ASN A 97 1.07 -12.08 2.39
N GLY A 98 2.11 -11.31 2.06
CA GLY A 98 2.16 -10.45 0.89
C GLY A 98 2.86 -11.08 -0.30
N ARG A 99 2.40 -10.77 -1.52
CA ARG A 99 3.08 -11.10 -2.77
C ARG A 99 2.86 -10.04 -3.84
N THR A 100 3.85 -9.86 -4.70
CA THR A 100 3.77 -8.96 -5.85
C THR A 100 3.11 -9.65 -7.02
N LEU A 101 2.00 -9.10 -7.52
CA LEU A 101 1.32 -9.60 -8.71
C LEU A 101 1.11 -8.50 -9.74
N CYS A 102 1.28 -8.82 -11.02
CA CYS A 102 0.76 -7.97 -12.08
C CYS A 102 -0.78 -8.03 -12.08
N GLN A 103 -1.44 -6.96 -12.54
CA GLN A 103 -2.91 -6.90 -12.55
C GLN A 103 -3.60 -8.11 -13.23
N PRO A 104 -3.14 -8.64 -14.38
CA PRO A 104 -3.76 -9.83 -14.99
C PRO A 104 -3.68 -11.07 -14.10
N CYS A 105 -2.57 -11.29 -13.40
CA CYS A 105 -2.41 -12.39 -12.46
C CYS A 105 -3.24 -12.18 -11.20
N HIS A 106 -3.26 -10.95 -10.66
CA HIS A 106 -4.05 -10.62 -9.49
C HIS A 106 -5.56 -10.85 -9.71
N ARG A 107 -6.09 -10.50 -10.89
CA ARG A 107 -7.50 -10.76 -11.25
C ARG A 107 -7.91 -12.23 -11.23
N LYS A 108 -6.95 -13.15 -11.32
CA LYS A 108 -7.17 -14.61 -11.30
C LYS A 108 -7.16 -15.19 -9.89
N THR A 109 -6.77 -14.43 -8.87
CA THR A 109 -6.73 -14.93 -7.49
C THR A 109 -8.14 -15.06 -6.92
N ASP A 110 -8.31 -16.03 -6.02
CA ASP A 110 -9.59 -16.27 -5.33
C ASP A 110 -9.98 -15.12 -4.40
N ASN A 111 -9.01 -14.30 -3.96
CA ASN A 111 -9.25 -13.18 -3.06
C ASN A 111 -9.54 -11.86 -3.80
N PHE A 112 -9.45 -11.82 -5.13
CA PHE A 112 -9.62 -10.61 -5.91
C PHE A 112 -11.04 -10.01 -5.75
N LYS A 113 -11.11 -8.70 -5.45
CA LYS A 113 -12.38 -7.95 -5.31
C LYS A 113 -13.43 -8.63 -4.41
N GLY A 114 -13.01 -9.30 -3.34
CA GLY A 114 -13.95 -9.93 -2.40
C GLY A 114 -14.58 -11.23 -2.92
N ARG A 115 -13.98 -11.86 -3.93
CA ARG A 115 -14.29 -13.26 -4.31
C ARG A 115 -14.02 -14.27 -3.20
N ALA A 116 -13.28 -13.87 -2.17
CA ALA A 116 -13.17 -14.56 -0.89
C ALA A 116 -14.52 -14.58 -0.15
N LYS A 117 -15.52 -15.24 -0.72
CA LYS A 117 -16.73 -15.62 0.01
C LYS A 117 -16.36 -16.77 0.94
N GLY A 118 -16.83 -16.70 2.19
CA GLY A 118 -16.56 -17.68 3.23
C GLY A 118 -16.88 -19.11 2.80
N ARG A 119 -15.88 -19.81 2.25
CA ARG A 119 -15.90 -21.27 2.20
C ARG A 119 -15.50 -21.74 3.60
N LYS A 120 -16.49 -21.91 4.47
CA LYS A 120 -16.40 -22.94 5.51
C LYS A 120 -16.39 -24.29 4.78
N SER A 121 -15.25 -24.73 4.26
CA SER A 121 -15.12 -26.11 3.78
C SER A 121 -13.67 -26.54 3.89
N GLY A 122 -13.40 -27.38 4.88
CA GLY A 122 -12.13 -28.08 5.01
C GLY A 122 -11.83 -28.87 3.75
N ARG A 123 -10.86 -28.39 2.98
CA ARG A 123 -10.18 -29.20 1.96
C ARG A 123 -8.74 -29.37 2.42
N THR A 124 -8.51 -30.45 3.15
CA THR A 124 -7.18 -30.98 3.42
C THR A 124 -6.48 -31.18 2.09
N LEU A 125 -5.39 -30.47 1.82
CA LEU A 125 -4.50 -30.80 0.72
C LEU A 125 -3.73 -32.05 1.15
N VAL A 126 -4.26 -33.22 0.79
CA VAL A 126 -3.48 -34.45 0.80
C VAL A 126 -2.46 -34.30 -0.32
N TYR A 127 -1.20 -34.03 0.03
CA TYR A 127 -0.09 -34.21 -0.90
C TYR A 127 0.01 -35.72 -1.18
N LYS A 128 -0.27 -36.12 -2.41
CA LYS A 128 0.05 -37.46 -2.89
C LYS A 128 1.56 -37.51 -3.14
N ASN A 129 2.22 -38.45 -2.47
CA ASN A 129 3.53 -38.97 -2.88
C ASN A 129 3.43 -39.59 -4.28
#